data_AF-A0A1G6AV92-F1
#
_entry.id   AF-A0A1G6AV92-F1
#
_cell.length_a   1.000
_cell.length_b   1.000
_cell.length_c   1.000
_cell.angle_alpha   90.00
_cell.angle_beta   90.00
_cell.angle_gamma   90.00
#
_symmetry.space_group_name_H-M   'P 1'
#
loop_
_entity.id
_entity.type
_entity.pdbx_description
1 polymer ?
#
loop_
_entity_poly.entity_id
_entity_poly.type
_entity_poly.pdbx_seq_one_letter_code
_entity_poly.pdbx_strand_id
1 'polypeptide(L)'
;MENNKKITVDTKAIKAFFSKDNLPMLCLIGLAIFAVAAIIASTVAFHVSVVIACIMVVLEACLSACLNRIPIWVHGLVFIAQVVCGIMASQVPFMVLMAFIYVFAITFLYIWSNK
;
A
#
# COMPACT_ATOMS: atom_id res chain seq x y z
N MET A 1 43.10 4.43 -1.78
CA MET A 1 42.21 3.30 -2.13
C MET A 1 40.82 3.64 -1.62
N GLU A 2 39.87 4.04 -2.46
CA GLU A 2 38.46 3.70 -2.24
C GLU A 2 37.67 3.91 -3.55
N ASN A 3 37.16 2.81 -4.06
CA ASN A 3 36.49 2.70 -5.35
C ASN A 3 35.04 3.17 -5.17
N ASN A 4 34.77 4.45 -5.44
CA ASN A 4 33.44 5.04 -5.39
C ASN A 4 32.62 4.56 -6.61
N LYS A 5 32.19 3.30 -6.56
CA LYS A 5 31.26 2.68 -7.51
C LYS A 5 29.93 3.43 -7.40
N LYS A 6 29.75 4.49 -8.19
CA LYS A 6 28.45 5.12 -8.41
C LYS A 6 27.49 3.99 -8.75
N ILE A 7 26.51 3.75 -7.88
CA ILE A 7 25.37 2.90 -8.19
C ILE A 7 24.61 3.68 -9.27
N THR A 8 25.03 3.51 -10.53
CA THR A 8 24.22 3.88 -11.68
C THR A 8 23.07 2.90 -11.68
N VAL A 9 22.06 3.17 -10.85
CA VAL A 9 20.76 2.53 -10.95
C VAL A 9 20.29 2.83 -12.35
N ASP A 10 20.48 1.84 -13.22
CA ASP A 10 20.32 1.98 -14.66
C ASP A 10 18.84 2.31 -14.90
N THR A 11 18.56 3.61 -15.00
CA THR A 11 17.20 4.14 -15.04
C THR A 11 16.48 3.64 -16.29
N LYS A 12 17.24 3.20 -17.31
CA LYS A 12 16.75 2.47 -18.48
C LYS A 12 16.33 1.05 -18.12
N ALA A 13 17.10 0.29 -17.34
CA ALA A 13 16.69 -1.01 -16.84
C ALA A 13 15.43 -0.91 -15.96
N ILE A 14 15.35 0.07 -15.04
CA ILE A 14 14.15 0.28 -14.20
C ILE A 14 12.93 0.65 -15.07
N LYS A 15 13.10 1.53 -16.07
CA LYS A 15 12.03 1.85 -17.03
C LYS A 15 11.65 0.67 -17.92
N ALA A 16 12.60 -0.19 -18.28
CA ALA A 16 12.34 -1.40 -19.06
C ALA A 16 11.63 -2.48 -18.22
N PHE A 17 11.90 -2.58 -16.92
CA PHE A 17 11.11 -3.38 -15.98
C PHE A 17 9.70 -2.81 -15.78
N PHE A 18 9.54 -1.47 -15.83
CA PHE A 18 8.25 -0.77 -15.91
C PHE A 18 7.63 -0.76 -17.32
N SER A 19 7.91 -1.78 -18.15
CA SER A 19 7.18 -1.97 -19.40
C SER A 19 5.70 -2.27 -19.09
N LYS A 20 4.79 -1.65 -19.85
CA LYS A 20 3.32 -1.73 -19.65
C LYS A 20 2.80 -3.17 -19.50
N ASP A 21 3.46 -4.14 -20.11
CA ASP A 21 3.06 -5.55 -20.05
C ASP A 21 3.27 -6.20 -18.68
N ASN A 22 4.35 -5.84 -17.97
CA ASN A 22 4.72 -6.41 -16.66
C ASN A 22 4.35 -5.49 -15.49
N LEU A 23 3.89 -4.27 -15.78
CA LEU A 23 3.51 -3.25 -14.81
C LEU A 23 2.51 -3.77 -13.75
N PRO A 24 1.40 -4.47 -14.08
CA PRO A 24 0.51 -5.01 -13.05
C PRO A 24 1.18 -6.06 -12.16
N MET A 25 2.07 -6.89 -12.71
CA MET A 25 2.76 -7.94 -11.95
C MET A 25 3.82 -7.33 -11.01
N LEU A 26 4.56 -6.33 -11.49
CA LEU A 26 5.53 -5.59 -10.69
C LEU A 26 4.85 -4.80 -9.57
N CYS A 27 3.68 -4.23 -9.85
CA CYS A 27 2.88 -3.48 -8.87
C CYS A 27 2.32 -4.42 -7.79
N LEU A 28 1.98 -5.67 -8.13
CA LEU A 28 1.55 -6.69 -7.17
C LEU A 28 2.70 -7.13 -6.24
N ILE A 29 3.90 -7.32 -6.80
CA ILE A 29 5.10 -7.60 -6.01
C ILE A 29 5.42 -6.42 -5.08
N GLY A 30 5.32 -5.18 -5.59
CA GLY A 30 5.50 -3.97 -4.81
C GLY A 30 4.50 -3.86 -3.66
N LEU A 31 3.21 -4.11 -3.93
CA LEU A 31 2.16 -4.14 -2.90
C LEU A 31 2.43 -5.21 -1.85
N ALA A 32 2.87 -6.41 -2.24
CA ALA A 32 3.20 -7.49 -1.32
C ALA A 32 4.37 -7.12 -0.39
N ILE A 33 5.46 -6.58 -0.94
CA ILE A 33 6.61 -6.11 -0.14
C ILE A 33 6.18 -4.98 0.81
N PHE A 34 5.39 -4.03 0.31
CA PHE A 34 4.90 -2.91 1.12
C PHE A 34 3.96 -3.37 2.23
N ALA A 35 3.06 -4.31 1.95
CA ALA A 35 2.17 -4.93 2.95
C ALA A 35 2.97 -5.61 4.07
N VAL A 36 4.00 -6.37 3.72
CA VAL A 36 4.89 -7.00 4.72
C VAL A 36 5.63 -5.94 5.54
N ALA A 37 6.17 -4.91 4.90
CA ALA A 37 6.84 -3.81 5.58
C ALA A 37 5.89 -3.06 6.54
N ALA A 38 4.64 -2.83 6.12
CA ALA A 38 3.59 -2.22 6.92
C ALA A 38 3.19 -3.09 8.14
N ILE A 39 3.11 -4.41 7.98
CA ILE A 39 2.85 -5.33 9.09
C ILE A 39 3.99 -5.27 10.10
N ILE A 40 5.25 -5.32 9.64
CA ILE A 40 6.43 -5.22 10.52
C ILE A 40 6.48 -3.86 11.23
N ALA A 41 6.25 -2.77 10.50
CA ALA A 41 6.22 -1.43 11.09
C ALA A 41 5.09 -1.29 12.12
N SER A 42 3.91 -1.88 11.86
CA SER A 42 2.79 -1.88 12.79
C SER A 42 3.09 -2.67 14.06
N THR A 43 3.76 -3.81 13.96
CA THR A 43 4.07 -4.66 15.12
C THR A 43 5.20 -4.08 15.96
N VAL A 44 6.23 -3.50 15.33
CA VAL A 44 7.36 -2.89 16.03
C VAL A 44 6.98 -1.55 16.67
N ALA A 45 6.20 -0.72 15.98
CA ALA A 45 5.85 0.62 16.48
C ALA A 45 4.65 0.63 17.45
N PHE A 46 3.65 -0.24 17.22
CA PHE A 46 2.40 -0.22 17.99
C PHE A 46 2.16 -1.48 18.83
N HIS A 47 3.01 -2.49 18.74
CA HIS A 47 2.87 -3.76 19.48
C HIS A 47 1.47 -4.42 19.26
N VAL A 48 0.86 -4.15 18.10
CA VAL A 48 -0.43 -4.72 17.70
C VAL A 48 -0.21 -6.14 17.17
N SER A 49 -1.16 -7.04 17.39
CA SER A 49 -1.09 -8.41 16.91
C SER A 49 -0.94 -8.45 15.38
N VAL A 50 0.05 -9.19 14.90
CA VAL A 50 0.35 -9.40 13.46
C VAL A 50 -0.90 -9.80 12.67
N VAL A 51 -1.75 -10.66 13.28
CA VAL A 51 -2.99 -11.15 12.68
C VAL A 51 -3.95 -9.99 12.39
N ILE A 52 -4.11 -9.05 13.33
CA ILE A 52 -4.99 -7.89 13.16
C ILE A 52 -4.45 -6.99 12.04
N ALA A 53 -3.15 -6.71 12.04
CA ALA A 53 -2.53 -5.90 10.98
C ALA A 53 -2.72 -6.53 9.59
N CYS A 54 -2.54 -7.85 9.49
CA CYS A 54 -2.74 -8.58 8.24
C CYS A 54 -4.19 -8.51 7.74
N ILE A 55 -5.16 -8.78 8.62
CA ILE A 55 -6.58 -8.72 8.28
C ILE A 55 -6.95 -7.31 7.81
N MET A 56 -6.49 -6.26 8.50
CA MET A 56 -6.75 -4.88 8.11
C MET A 56 -6.19 -4.56 6.72
N VAL A 57 -4.94 -4.95 6.44
CA VAL A 57 -4.34 -4.75 5.10
C VAL A 57 -5.13 -5.46 4.00
N VAL A 58 -5.60 -6.68 4.26
CA VAL A 58 -6.47 -7.42 3.32
C VAL A 58 -7.82 -6.71 3.14
N LEU A 59 -8.41 -6.22 4.24
CA LEU A 59 -9.66 -5.46 4.18
C LEU A 59 -9.53 -4.18 3.37
N GLU A 60 -8.44 -3.42 3.52
CA GLU A 60 -8.18 -2.22 2.70
C GLU A 60 -8.07 -2.56 1.21
N ALA A 61 -7.37 -3.65 0.88
CA ALA A 61 -7.24 -4.12 -0.50
C ALA A 61 -8.60 -4.58 -1.07
N CYS A 62 -9.40 -5.31 -0.29
CA CYS A 62 -10.76 -5.72 -0.66
C CYS A 62 -11.69 -4.51 -0.83
N LEU A 63 -11.63 -3.52 0.07
CA LEU A 63 -12.43 -2.30 -0.02
C LEU A 63 -12.07 -1.50 -1.26
N SER A 64 -10.78 -1.33 -1.55
CA SER A 64 -10.29 -0.72 -2.79
C SER A 64 -10.81 -1.47 -4.03
N ALA A 65 -10.80 -2.82 -4.00
CA ALA A 65 -11.34 -3.63 -5.08
C ALA A 65 -12.87 -3.50 -5.25
N CYS A 66 -13.61 -3.50 -4.16
CA CYS A 66 -15.05 -3.31 -4.17
C CYS A 66 -15.45 -1.90 -4.64
N LEU A 67 -14.66 -0.88 -4.27
CA LEU A 67 -14.92 0.52 -4.65
C LEU A 67 -14.30 0.92 -5.99
N ASN A 68 -13.53 0.06 -6.67
CA ASN A 68 -12.87 0.43 -7.93
C ASN A 68 -13.84 0.97 -9.00
N ARG A 69 -15.08 0.45 -9.01
CA ARG A 69 -16.14 0.89 -9.93
C ARG A 69 -17.00 2.05 -9.39
N ILE A 70 -16.77 2.48 -8.16
CA ILE A 70 -17.63 3.42 -7.43
C ILE A 70 -16.94 4.80 -7.38
N PRO A 71 -17.69 5.91 -7.46
CA PRO A 71 -17.12 7.26 -7.44
C PRO A 71 -16.25 7.55 -6.22
N ILE A 72 -15.27 8.45 -6.40
CA ILE A 72 -14.28 8.89 -5.40
C ILE A 72 -14.89 9.40 -4.08
N TRP A 73 -16.18 9.78 -4.10
CA TRP A 73 -16.95 10.17 -2.93
C TRP A 73 -17.03 9.06 -1.87
N VAL A 74 -17.15 7.80 -2.28
CA VAL A 74 -17.24 6.67 -1.32
C VAL A 74 -15.87 6.33 -0.73
N HIS A 75 -14.79 6.56 -1.49
CA HIS A 75 -13.43 6.49 -0.95
C HIS A 75 -13.22 7.48 0.18
N GLY A 76 -13.72 8.71 0.02
CA GLY A 76 -13.70 9.72 1.09
C GLY A 76 -14.48 9.28 2.33
N LEU A 77 -15.64 8.63 2.15
CA LEU A 77 -16.43 8.11 3.26
C LEU A 77 -15.70 7.00 4.04
N VAL A 78 -15.07 6.06 3.33
CA VAL A 78 -14.25 5.00 3.94
C VAL A 78 -13.08 5.61 4.71
N PHE A 79 -12.40 6.59 4.15
CA PHE A 79 -11.30 7.30 4.82
C PHE A 79 -11.76 7.98 6.12
N ILE A 80 -12.92 8.64 6.11
CA ILE A 80 -13.49 9.27 7.31
C ILE A 80 -13.82 8.21 8.36
N ALA A 81 -14.46 7.10 7.97
CA ALA A 81 -14.78 6.00 8.88
C ALA A 81 -13.52 5.40 9.50
N GLN A 82 -12.46 5.27 8.72
CA GLN A 82 -11.14 4.90 9.21
C GLN A 82 -10.70 5.91 10.27
N VAL A 83 -10.58 7.21 9.94
CA VAL A 83 -10.18 8.29 10.87
C VAL A 83 -10.94 8.24 12.21
N VAL A 84 -12.23 7.96 12.20
CA VAL A 84 -13.02 7.80 13.42
C VAL A 84 -12.61 6.55 14.21
N CYS A 85 -12.48 5.39 13.57
CA CYS A 85 -12.09 4.13 14.20
C CYS A 85 -10.74 4.21 14.93
N GLY A 86 -9.71 4.84 14.35
CA GLY A 86 -8.41 4.93 15.02
C GLY A 86 -8.30 6.06 16.03
N ILE A 87 -9.17 7.08 16.00
CA ILE A 87 -9.36 7.97 17.14
C ILE A 87 -9.95 7.17 18.31
N MET A 88 -10.98 6.35 18.06
CA MET A 88 -11.57 5.48 19.09
C MET A 88 -10.57 4.46 19.65
N ALA A 89 -9.70 3.91 18.80
CA ALA A 89 -8.67 2.98 19.23
C ALA A 89 -7.49 3.67 19.95
N SER A 90 -7.39 5.00 19.95
CA SER A 90 -6.21 5.77 20.41
C SER A 90 -4.89 5.33 19.73
N GLN A 91 -4.98 4.67 18.58
CA GLN A 91 -3.86 4.15 17.78
C GLN A 91 -3.76 4.93 16.47
N VAL A 92 -3.76 6.26 16.56
CA VAL A 92 -3.71 7.18 15.41
C VAL A 92 -2.61 6.81 14.39
N PRO A 93 -1.38 6.43 14.79
CA PRO A 93 -0.33 6.26 13.80
C PRO A 93 -0.37 4.88 13.12
N PHE A 94 -0.97 3.86 13.76
CA PHE A 94 -1.38 2.61 13.08
C PHE A 94 -2.36 2.92 11.94
N MET A 95 -3.24 3.89 12.15
CA MET A 95 -4.21 4.25 11.14
C MET A 95 -3.64 5.05 9.98
N VAL A 96 -2.70 5.95 10.24
CA VAL A 96 -1.98 6.65 9.16
C VAL A 96 -1.29 5.63 8.26
N LEU A 97 -0.68 4.60 8.84
CA LEU A 97 -0.05 3.51 8.10
C LEU A 97 -1.06 2.72 7.26
N MET A 98 -2.26 2.48 7.79
CA MET A 98 -3.35 1.82 7.05
C MET A 98 -3.90 2.67 5.91
N ALA A 99 -4.00 3.99 6.10
CA ALA A 99 -4.35 4.92 5.03
C ALA A 99 -3.35 4.91 3.87
N PHE A 100 -2.04 4.81 4.17
CA PHE A 100 -1.02 4.63 3.14
C PHE A 100 -1.20 3.34 2.34
N ILE A 101 -1.49 2.22 3.03
CA ILE A 101 -1.80 0.93 2.39
C ILE A 101 -3.00 1.07 1.46
N TYR A 102 -4.07 1.74 1.92
CA TYR A 102 -5.28 1.96 1.14
C TYR A 102 -4.98 2.71 -0.16
N VAL A 103 -4.26 3.84 -0.10
CA VAL A 103 -3.87 4.62 -1.28
C VAL A 103 -3.01 3.80 -2.25
N PHE A 104 -2.08 3.00 -1.73
CA PHE A 104 -1.27 2.09 -2.54
C PHE A 104 -2.11 1.02 -3.21
N ALA A 105 -3.06 0.41 -2.50
CA ALA A 105 -3.96 -0.59 -3.05
C ALA A 105 -4.85 0.00 -4.15
N ILE A 106 -5.35 1.23 -3.99
CA ILE A 106 -6.11 1.94 -5.02
C ILE A 106 -5.25 2.22 -6.24
N THR A 107 -4.04 2.72 -6.04
CA THR A 107 -3.12 3.02 -7.16
C THR A 107 -2.79 1.75 -7.94
N PHE A 108 -2.49 0.67 -7.22
CA PHE A 108 -2.27 -0.66 -7.79
C PHE A 108 -3.47 -1.11 -8.63
N LEU A 109 -4.66 -0.98 -8.07
CA LEU A 109 -5.88 -1.48 -8.68
C LEU A 109 -6.32 -0.60 -9.85
N TYR A 110 -6.12 0.70 -9.79
CA TYR A 110 -6.30 1.63 -10.91
C TYR A 110 -5.36 1.29 -12.06
N ILE A 111 -4.09 1.03 -11.77
CA ILE A 111 -3.09 0.60 -12.75
C ILE A 111 -3.48 -0.73 -13.40
N TRP A 112 -3.95 -1.70 -12.61
CA TRP A 112 -4.43 -2.97 -13.11
C TRP A 112 -5.69 -2.81 -13.96
N SER A 113 -6.66 -2.00 -13.50
CA SER A 113 -7.96 -1.81 -14.13
C SER A 113 -7.89 -0.95 -15.40
N ASN A 114 -6.83 -0.17 -15.59
CA ASN A 114 -6.57 0.64 -16.79
C ASN A 114 -5.81 -0.15 -17.88
N LYS A 115 -5.87 -1.49 -17.82
CA LYS A 115 -5.43 -2.42 -18.86
C LYS A 115 -6.63 -2.85 -19.71
#